data_AF-A0A3D1RLF9-F1
#
_entry.id   AF-A0A3D1RLF9-F1
#
_cell.length_a   1.000
_cell.length_b   1.000
_cell.length_c   1.000
_cell.angle_alpha   90.00
_cell.angle_beta   90.00
_cell.angle_gamma   90.00
#
_symmetry.space_group_name_H-M   'P 1'
#
loop_
_entity.id
_entity.type
_entity.pdbx_description
1 polymer ?
#
loop_
_entity_poly.entity_id
_entity_poly.type
_entity_poly.pdbx_seq_one_letter_code
_entity_poly.pdbx_strand_id
1 'polypeptide(L)'
;MNLNKCCRCGCFYSSEGNVCPNCQPKDFNEIAKLKNYFDVNSNFDSIECISANTGITLKNLNRFLNQEEFSKFSNKFNSSGNIGIDL
;
A
#
# COMPACT_ATOMS: atom_id res chain seq x y z
N MET A 1 18.57 5.22 -21.51
CA MET A 1 18.19 5.66 -20.14
C MET A 1 16.92 4.92 -19.79
N ASN A 2 16.94 4.05 -18.77
CA ASN A 2 15.74 3.36 -18.32
C ASN A 2 15.08 4.22 -17.23
N LEU A 3 13.83 4.63 -17.48
CA LEU A 3 13.03 5.37 -16.51
C LEU A 3 12.05 4.43 -15.83
N ASN A 4 12.03 4.44 -14.51
CA ASN A 4 11.05 3.74 -13.69
C ASN A 4 9.79 4.60 -13.57
N LYS A 5 8.61 3.95 -13.51
CA LYS A 5 7.33 4.63 -13.24
C LYS A 5 6.97 4.47 -11.78
N CYS A 6 6.77 5.58 -11.06
CA CYS A 6 6.50 5.55 -9.63
C CYS A 6 5.14 4.91 -9.34
N CYS A 7 5.10 3.85 -8.53
CA CYS A 7 3.85 3.18 -8.19
C CYS A 7 2.88 4.06 -7.38
N ARG A 8 3.41 5.05 -6.65
CA ARG A 8 2.63 6.02 -5.86
C ARG A 8 1.99 7.10 -6.74
N CYS A 9 2.80 7.95 -7.36
CA CYS A 9 2.31 9.14 -8.10
C CYS A 9 2.30 8.99 -9.63
N GLY A 10 2.92 7.95 -10.20
CA GLY A 10 2.94 7.71 -11.64
C GLY A 10 3.98 8.49 -12.44
N CYS A 11 4.81 9.34 -11.81
CA CYS A 11 5.88 10.06 -12.51
C CYS A 11 7.01 9.11 -12.95
N PHE A 12 7.76 9.52 -13.97
CA PHE A 12 8.97 8.83 -14.40
C PHE A 12 10.19 9.37 -13.63
N TYR A 13 11.10 8.47 -13.24
CA TYR A 13 12.32 8.81 -12.50
C TYR A 13 13.43 7.79 -12.80
N SER A 14 14.69 8.15 -12.55
CA SER A 14 15.86 7.34 -12.96
C SER A 14 16.58 6.61 -11.82
N SER A 15 16.12 6.75 -10.57
CA SER A 15 16.69 6.04 -9.43
C SER A 15 16.15 4.61 -9.30
N GLU A 16 16.87 3.78 -8.57
CA GLU A 16 16.43 2.43 -8.21
C GLU A 16 15.17 2.44 -7.32
N GLY A 17 14.51 1.29 -7.24
CA GLY A 17 13.25 1.10 -6.50
C GLY A 17 12.00 1.40 -7.33
N ASN A 18 10.82 1.28 -6.70
CA ASN A 18 9.49 1.46 -7.32
C ASN A 18 8.76 2.76 -6.90
N VAL A 19 9.34 3.54 -5.98
CA VAL A 19 8.84 4.83 -5.50
C VAL A 19 9.88 5.90 -5.79
N CYS A 20 9.47 7.03 -6.38
CA CYS A 20 10.39 8.12 -6.69
C CYS A 20 10.88 8.85 -5.42
N PRO A 21 12.03 9.55 -5.47
CA PRO A 21 12.60 10.24 -4.29
C PRO A 21 11.64 11.23 -3.63
N ASN A 22 10.81 11.94 -4.42
CA ASN A 22 9.81 12.87 -3.91
C ASN A 22 8.68 12.18 -3.12
N CYS A 23 8.40 10.93 -3.46
CA CYS A 23 7.33 10.14 -2.86
C CYS A 23 7.82 9.31 -1.67
N GLN A 24 9.10 8.95 -1.59
CA GLN A 24 9.65 8.08 -0.55
C GLN A 24 9.30 8.54 0.88
N PRO A 25 9.50 9.82 1.28
CA PRO A 25 9.18 10.25 2.64
C PRO A 25 7.70 10.04 2.99
N LYS A 26 6.81 10.34 2.02
CA LYS A 26 5.37 10.15 2.20
C LYS A 26 4.98 8.68 2.22
N ASP A 27 5.69 7.84 1.47
CA ASP A 27 5.50 6.39 1.45
C ASP A 27 5.83 5.76 2.80
N PHE A 28 7.02 6.07 3.34
CA PHE A 28 7.45 5.58 4.63
C PHE A 28 6.53 6.02 5.76
N ASN A 29 6.06 7.27 5.73
CA ASN A 29 5.12 7.76 6.72
C ASN A 29 3.77 7.02 6.68
N GLU A 30 3.25 6.71 5.49
CA GLU A 30 2.01 5.94 5.36
C GLU A 30 2.17 4.49 5.81
N ILE A 31 3.31 3.85 5.50
CA ILE A 31 3.64 2.50 5.99
C ILE A 31 3.70 2.49 7.53
N ALA A 32 4.37 3.48 8.13
CA ALA A 32 4.44 3.61 9.58
C ALA A 32 3.04 3.80 10.20
N LYS A 33 2.19 4.66 9.61
CA LYS A 33 0.80 4.84 10.07
C LYS A 33 -0.01 3.56 9.96
N LEU A 34 0.15 2.80 8.87
CA LEU A 34 -0.56 1.54 8.67
C LEU A 34 -0.15 0.49 9.70
N LYS A 35 1.15 0.36 10.01
CA LYS A 35 1.65 -0.52 11.07
C LYS A 35 1.05 -0.16 12.43
N ASN A 36 1.16 1.11 12.83
CA ASN A 36 0.59 1.60 14.08
C ASN A 36 -0.94 1.35 14.14
N TYR A 37 -1.65 1.52 13.02
CA TYR A 37 -3.08 1.24 12.98
C TYR A 37 -3.36 -0.23 13.29
N PHE A 38 -2.61 -1.17 12.72
CA PHE A 38 -2.79 -2.60 13.00
C PHE A 38 -2.34 -3.03 14.40
N ASP A 39 -1.35 -2.35 14.98
CA ASP A 39 -0.91 -2.62 16.35
C ASP A 39 -1.97 -2.17 17.38
N VAL A 40 -2.67 -1.06 17.12
CA VAL A 40 -3.69 -0.50 18.02
C VAL A 40 -5.07 -1.11 17.79
N ASN A 41 -5.40 -1.49 16.54
CA ASN A 41 -6.74 -1.95 16.17
C ASN A 41 -6.70 -3.44 15.80
N SER A 42 -7.27 -4.27 16.67
CA SER A 42 -7.33 -5.74 16.47
C SER A 42 -8.41 -6.16 15.45
N ASN A 43 -9.47 -5.36 15.36
CA ASN A 43 -10.64 -5.57 14.50
C ASN A 43 -10.75 -4.41 13.52
N PHE A 44 -10.60 -4.71 12.25
CA PHE A 44 -10.81 -3.78 11.14
C PHE A 44 -11.68 -4.49 10.12
N ASP A 45 -12.78 -3.86 9.74
CA ASP A 45 -13.87 -4.52 9.02
C ASP A 45 -13.69 -4.47 7.50
N SER A 46 -12.99 -3.44 6.99
CA SER A 46 -12.71 -3.31 5.56
C SER A 46 -11.53 -2.39 5.25
N ILE A 47 -11.07 -2.42 4.00
CA ILE A 47 -10.02 -1.54 3.49
C ILE A 47 -10.47 -0.08 3.45
N GLU A 48 -11.77 0.17 3.25
CA GLU A 48 -12.39 1.50 3.32
C GLU A 48 -12.31 2.08 4.72
N CYS A 49 -12.58 1.26 5.75
CA CYS A 49 -12.41 1.69 7.15
C CYS A 49 -10.96 2.10 7.43
N ILE A 50 -9.98 1.32 6.98
CA ILE A 50 -8.57 1.69 7.15
C ILE A 50 -8.27 3.01 6.44
N SER A 51 -8.77 3.18 5.21
CA SER A 51 -8.58 4.42 4.44
C SER A 51 -9.14 5.63 5.17
N ALA A 52 -10.36 5.52 5.69
CA ALA A 52 -11.02 6.58 6.45
C ALA A 52 -10.26 6.94 7.74
N ASN A 53 -9.74 5.94 8.47
CA ASN A 53 -9.05 6.17 9.74
C ASN A 53 -7.60 6.64 9.58
N THR A 54 -6.89 6.16 8.56
CA THR A 54 -5.46 6.46 8.36
C THR A 54 -5.21 7.65 7.43
N GLY A 55 -6.20 8.01 6.61
CA GLY A 55 -6.07 8.97 5.51
C GLY A 55 -5.25 8.43 4.32
N ILE A 56 -4.93 7.14 4.30
CA ILE A 56 -4.19 6.50 3.21
C ILE A 56 -5.18 6.16 2.10
N THR A 57 -4.87 6.54 0.86
CA THR A 57 -5.71 6.20 -0.31
C THR A 57 -5.83 4.69 -0.50
N LEU A 58 -6.99 4.20 -0.93
CA LEU A 58 -7.22 2.79 -1.27
C LEU A 58 -6.17 2.21 -2.22
N LYS A 59 -5.73 2.97 -3.24
CA LYS A 59 -4.67 2.54 -4.17
C LYS A 59 -3.37 2.17 -3.43
N ASN A 60 -2.93 3.02 -2.50
CA ASN A 60 -1.70 2.76 -1.73
C ASN A 60 -1.92 1.66 -0.68
N LEU A 61 -3.09 1.59 -0.06
CA LEU A 61 -3.42 0.48 0.86
C LEU A 61 -3.34 -0.87 0.15
N ASN A 62 -3.98 -1.02 -1.01
CA ASN A 62 -3.91 -2.26 -1.79
C ASN A 62 -2.45 -2.60 -2.16
N ARG A 63 -1.64 -1.60 -2.52
CA ARG A 63 -0.19 -1.82 -2.77
C ARG A 63 0.54 -2.31 -1.52
N PHE A 64 0.29 -1.74 -0.36
CA PHE A 64 0.94 -2.14 0.90
C PHE A 64 0.50 -3.53 1.34
N LEU A 65 -0.79 -3.82 1.30
CA LEU A 65 -1.35 -5.11 1.71
C LEU A 65 -0.91 -6.28 0.82
N ASN A 66 -0.46 -6.00 -0.41
CA ASN A 66 0.14 -6.99 -1.29
C ASN A 66 1.63 -7.27 -1.00
N GLN A 67 2.26 -6.54 -0.07
CA GLN A 67 3.64 -6.81 0.34
C GLN A 67 3.69 -7.95 1.38
N GLU A 68 4.74 -8.76 1.33
CA GLU A 68 4.94 -9.89 2.25
C GLU A 68 4.90 -9.47 3.73
N GLU A 69 5.39 -8.26 4.04
CA GLU A 69 5.35 -7.67 5.38
C GLU A 69 3.93 -7.56 5.96
N PHE A 70 2.92 -7.37 5.09
CA PHE A 70 1.51 -7.23 5.48
C PHE A 70 0.67 -8.49 5.22
N SER A 71 1.29 -9.59 4.80
CA SER A 71 0.61 -10.86 4.48
C SER A 71 -0.31 -11.39 5.60
N LYS A 72 0.07 -11.18 6.86
CA LYS A 72 -0.75 -11.55 8.03
C LYS A 72 -2.08 -10.80 8.10
N PHE A 73 -2.13 -9.58 7.55
CA PHE A 73 -3.30 -8.72 7.56
C PHE A 73 -4.12 -8.87 6.27
N SER A 74 -3.47 -9.10 5.12
CA SER A 74 -4.14 -9.25 3.82
C SER A 74 -5.13 -10.42 3.78
N ASN A 75 -4.83 -11.53 4.47
CA ASN A 75 -5.72 -12.68 4.60
C ASN A 75 -7.09 -12.37 5.20
N LYS A 76 -7.23 -11.29 5.98
CA LYS A 76 -8.52 -10.85 6.54
C LYS A 76 -9.43 -10.19 5.50
N PHE A 77 -8.87 -9.67 4.40
CA PHE A 77 -9.62 -8.96 3.36
C PHE A 77 -9.95 -9.84 2.14
N ASN A 78 -9.33 -11.02 2.01
CA ASN A 78 -9.45 -11.91 0.85
C ASN A 78 -10.77 -12.71 0.76
N SER A 79 -11.86 -12.27 1.41
CA SER A 79 -13.17 -12.92 1.27
C SER A 79 -13.97 -12.43 0.05
N SER A 80 -13.46 -11.50 -0.77
CA SER A 80 -14.16 -11.08 -2.00
C SER A 80 -13.19 -10.52 -3.04
N GLY A 81 -12.88 -11.29 -4.08
CA GLY A 81 -12.22 -10.77 -5.27
C GLY A 81 -11.39 -11.78 -6.04
N ASN A 82 -12.03 -12.71 -6.75
CA ASN A 82 -11.43 -13.31 -7.94
C ASN A 82 -11.06 -12.18 -8.90
N ILE A 83 -9.77 -11.87 -9.06
CA ILE A 83 -9.28 -11.19 -10.25
C ILE A 83 -7.94 -11.82 -10.60
N GLY A 84 -7.98 -12.75 -11.55
CA GLY A 84 -6.78 -13.21 -12.23
C GLY A 84 -6.08 -12.02 -12.86
N ILE A 85 -4.77 -11.95 -12.69
CA ILE A 85 -3.90 -11.17 -13.55
C ILE A 85 -2.89 -12.13 -14.16
N ASP A 86 -3.32 -12.82 -15.22
CA ASP A 86 -2.41 -13.11 -16.32
C ASP A 86 -2.09 -11.78 -17.00
N LEU A 87 -0.82 -11.36 -16.95
CA LEU A 87 -0.07 -10.75 -18.06
C LEU A 87 1.41 -10.61 -17.68
#